data_AF-A0A4R1UHN1-F1
#
_entry.id   AF-A0A4R1UHN1-F1
#
_cell.length_a   1.000
_cell.length_b   1.000
_cell.length_c   1.000
_cell.angle_alpha   90.00
_cell.angle_beta   90.00
_cell.angle_gamma   90.00
#
_symmetry.space_group_name_H-M   'P 1'
#
loop_
_entity.id
_entity.type
_entity.pdbx_description
1 polymer ?
#
loop_
_entity_poly.entity_id
_entity_poly.type
_entity_poly.pdbx_seq_one_letter_code
_entity_poly.pdbx_strand_id
1 'polypeptide(L)'
;MLRFALISSAAILLAPSTSALAAQPTGAQKAQVAAENDVPHCERKLGTVSVADGDDPFGWTQFSLAPPSKLLKVLIQRSGCFNLVDRGTGLRAAEQERNIGNGLGLQRGANVGVGQIKAADYVLVAEVQAANRNASGSSVGGLVGGLVGGRFGALAGGINSRKMEANTVLSLTNVRTTETVQTAEGYAVKNSLSFGAGGGSGFFGGGIGAVGGGYDNTDIGKIVTMAFIQAYSKMVTDLGLLQPGSAATAEAAPTKTFTAIGPVAMHKTAAAGGVIRTLPSGAMVYPTGKKNGLWWEIADENDNVGWVLNTKLAPTQ
;
A
#
# COMPACT_ATOMS: atom_id res chain seq x y z
N MET A 1 -4.87 -80.36 -47.59
CA MET A 1 -4.28 -80.73 -46.28
C MET A 1 -3.48 -79.53 -45.78
N LEU A 2 -3.59 -79.27 -44.48
CA LEU A 2 -2.93 -78.21 -43.67
C LEU A 2 -3.25 -76.73 -44.00
N ARG A 3 -4.18 -76.20 -43.21
CA ARG A 3 -4.33 -74.78 -42.86
C ARG A 3 -3.17 -74.39 -41.94
N PHE A 4 -2.38 -73.38 -42.29
CA PHE A 4 -1.50 -72.70 -41.34
C PHE A 4 -2.06 -71.32 -41.03
N ALA A 5 -2.46 -71.15 -39.76
CA ALA A 5 -2.88 -69.89 -39.19
C ALA A 5 -1.64 -69.00 -38.96
N LEU A 6 -1.64 -67.80 -39.53
CA LEU A 6 -0.70 -66.73 -39.20
C LEU A 6 -1.21 -66.04 -37.93
N ILE A 7 -0.55 -66.32 -36.81
CA ILE A 7 -0.72 -65.61 -35.54
C ILE A 7 0.07 -64.30 -35.64
N SER A 8 -0.63 -63.18 -35.70
CA SER A 8 -0.03 -61.84 -35.64
C SER A 8 0.30 -61.51 -34.18
N SER A 9 1.58 -61.53 -33.81
CA SER A 9 2.04 -61.09 -32.49
C SER A 9 1.99 -59.56 -32.39
N ALA A 10 1.03 -59.04 -31.62
CA ALA A 10 1.00 -57.64 -31.22
C ALA A 10 2.08 -57.40 -30.14
N ALA A 11 3.19 -56.77 -30.54
CA ALA A 11 4.21 -56.29 -29.61
C ALA A 11 3.68 -55.04 -28.90
N ILE A 12 3.28 -55.18 -27.63
CA ILE A 12 2.98 -54.06 -26.74
C ILE A 12 4.31 -53.38 -26.41
N LEU A 13 4.58 -52.25 -27.07
CA LEU A 13 5.65 -51.33 -26.69
C LEU A 13 5.25 -50.66 -25.37
N LEU A 14 5.79 -51.16 -24.25
CA LEU A 14 5.79 -50.40 -22.99
C LEU A 14 6.67 -49.16 -23.21
N ALA A 15 6.03 -48.01 -23.40
CA ALA A 15 6.70 -46.73 -23.27
C ALA A 15 7.21 -46.59 -21.83
N PRO A 16 8.49 -46.26 -21.59
CA PRO A 16 8.94 -45.93 -20.24
C PRO A 16 8.21 -44.67 -19.78
N SER A 17 7.44 -44.78 -18.71
CA SER A 17 6.89 -43.65 -17.97
C SER A 17 8.07 -42.84 -17.44
N THR A 18 8.51 -41.82 -18.18
CA THR A 18 9.40 -40.81 -17.65
C THR A 18 8.60 -40.03 -16.62
N SER A 19 8.67 -40.46 -15.37
CA SER A 19 8.25 -39.66 -14.22
C SER A 19 8.97 -38.32 -14.34
N ALA A 20 8.24 -37.27 -14.68
CA ALA A 20 8.75 -35.91 -14.53
C ALA A 20 9.10 -35.76 -13.05
N LEU A 21 10.40 -35.77 -12.73
CA LEU A 21 10.84 -35.29 -11.43
C LEU A 21 10.37 -33.84 -11.36
N ALA A 22 9.33 -33.60 -10.57
CA ALA A 22 8.95 -32.25 -10.17
C ALA A 22 10.23 -31.62 -9.58
N ALA A 23 10.81 -30.67 -10.31
CA ALA A 23 12.00 -29.97 -9.87
C ALA A 23 11.69 -29.39 -8.48
N GLN A 24 12.44 -29.83 -7.47
CA GLN A 24 12.25 -29.30 -6.13
C GLN A 24 12.44 -27.79 -6.19
N PRO A 25 11.53 -26.99 -5.60
CA PRO A 25 11.63 -25.55 -5.66
C PRO A 25 12.99 -25.13 -5.11
N THR A 26 13.71 -24.34 -5.90
CA THR A 26 15.03 -23.80 -5.57
C THR A 26 14.94 -23.02 -4.25
N GLY A 27 16.06 -22.86 -3.54
CA GLY A 27 16.11 -22.07 -2.31
C GLY A 27 15.51 -20.65 -2.50
N ALA A 28 15.74 -20.05 -3.68
CA ALA A 28 15.15 -18.78 -4.06
C ALA A 28 13.62 -18.82 -4.24
N GLN A 29 13.06 -19.90 -4.80
CA GLN A 29 11.60 -20.07 -4.93
C GLN A 29 10.93 -20.32 -3.58
N LYS A 30 11.51 -21.17 -2.73
CA LYS A 30 11.01 -21.42 -1.37
C LYS A 30 11.01 -20.14 -0.54
N ALA A 31 12.05 -19.35 -0.71
CA ALA A 31 12.15 -18.11 0.01
C ALA A 31 11.18 -17.07 -0.55
N GLN A 32 10.99 -16.95 -1.88
CA GLN A 32 9.96 -16.06 -2.45
C GLN A 32 8.57 -16.33 -1.85
N VAL A 33 8.18 -17.61 -1.75
CA VAL A 33 6.91 -18.04 -1.13
C VAL A 33 6.86 -17.69 0.36
N ALA A 34 7.96 -17.90 1.10
CA ALA A 34 8.04 -17.53 2.51
C ALA A 34 7.79 -16.03 2.75
N ALA A 35 8.33 -15.17 1.90
CA ALA A 35 8.12 -13.74 2.06
C ALA A 35 6.84 -13.21 1.39
N GLU A 36 6.08 -14.07 0.70
CA GLU A 36 4.66 -13.82 0.41
C GLU A 36 3.81 -14.09 1.65
N ASN A 37 4.16 -15.09 2.47
CA ASN A 37 3.43 -15.38 3.70
C ASN A 37 3.55 -14.28 4.77
N ASP A 38 4.62 -13.47 4.73
CA ASP A 38 4.84 -12.40 5.71
C ASP A 38 4.10 -11.09 5.35
N VAL A 39 3.60 -10.95 4.12
CA VAL A 39 2.92 -9.74 3.62
C VAL A 39 1.41 -10.02 3.54
N PRO A 40 0.54 -9.11 4.02
CA PRO A 40 -0.90 -9.33 3.97
C PRO A 40 -1.38 -9.33 2.52
N HIS A 41 -2.37 -10.16 2.20
CA HIS A 41 -3.02 -10.17 0.90
C HIS A 41 -4.50 -9.82 1.02
N CYS A 42 -5.00 -9.08 0.05
CA CYS A 42 -6.39 -8.68 -0.02
C CYS A 42 -7.06 -9.24 -1.27
N GLU A 43 -8.25 -9.83 -1.11
CA GLU A 43 -9.07 -10.29 -2.23
C GLU A 43 -9.58 -9.13 -3.11
N ARG A 44 -9.69 -7.94 -2.51
CA ARG A 44 -10.09 -6.70 -3.19
C ARG A 44 -9.09 -5.58 -2.92
N LYS A 45 -9.00 -4.64 -3.87
CA LYS A 45 -8.26 -3.39 -3.67
C LYS A 45 -9.00 -2.50 -2.67
N LEU A 46 -8.27 -1.94 -1.70
CA LEU A 46 -8.75 -1.00 -0.69
C LEU A 46 -8.74 0.46 -1.18
N GLY A 47 -8.06 0.73 -2.30
CA GLY A 47 -8.01 2.06 -2.92
C GLY A 47 -6.77 2.27 -3.77
N THR A 48 -6.54 3.51 -4.20
CA THR A 48 -5.31 3.94 -4.86
C THR A 48 -4.43 4.74 -3.89
N VAL A 49 -3.17 4.37 -3.74
CA VAL A 49 -2.27 4.99 -2.76
C VAL A 49 -1.00 5.51 -3.44
N SER A 50 -0.54 6.68 -3.00
CA SER A 50 0.85 7.13 -3.20
C SER A 50 1.63 7.00 -1.90
N VAL A 51 2.92 6.74 -1.98
CA VAL A 51 3.80 6.64 -0.81
C VAL A 51 4.66 7.89 -0.70
N ALA A 52 4.74 8.44 0.51
CA ALA A 52 5.63 9.53 0.88
C ALA A 52 6.47 9.11 2.09
N ASP A 53 7.67 9.67 2.16
CA ASP A 53 8.51 9.58 3.36
C ASP A 53 8.07 10.66 4.35
N GLY A 54 8.25 10.42 5.65
CA GLY A 54 8.00 11.41 6.69
C GLY A 54 8.92 12.62 6.62
N ASP A 55 8.57 13.67 7.36
CA ASP A 55 9.28 14.95 7.31
C ASP A 55 10.70 14.88 7.92
N ASP A 56 10.94 13.99 8.89
CA ASP A 56 12.25 13.82 9.51
C ASP A 56 13.04 12.64 8.91
N PRO A 57 14.07 12.91 8.06
CA PRO A 57 14.90 11.88 7.49
C PRO A 57 15.90 11.27 8.47
N PHE A 58 16.12 11.88 9.64
CA PHE A 58 17.11 11.42 10.60
C PHE A 58 16.83 9.98 11.05
N GLY A 59 15.56 9.59 11.18
CA GLY A 59 15.12 8.26 11.60
C GLY A 59 15.71 7.09 10.81
N TRP A 60 15.93 7.25 9.50
CA TRP A 60 16.52 6.19 8.65
C TRP A 60 17.94 6.52 8.17
N THR A 61 18.27 7.79 7.95
CA THR A 61 19.59 8.21 7.46
C THR A 61 20.71 7.95 8.46
N GLN A 62 20.45 8.08 9.77
CA GLN A 62 21.43 7.75 10.82
C GLN A 62 21.84 6.26 10.85
N PHE A 63 21.04 5.40 10.19
CA PHE A 63 21.29 3.97 10.01
C PHE A 63 21.81 3.62 8.61
N SER A 64 22.11 4.63 7.78
CA SER A 64 22.48 4.45 6.38
C SER A 64 21.44 3.67 5.58
N LEU A 65 20.16 3.80 5.98
CA LEU A 65 19.04 3.22 5.26
C LEU A 65 18.59 4.20 4.16
N ALA A 66 18.11 3.64 3.06
CA ALA A 66 17.42 4.42 2.02
C ALA A 66 16.06 4.93 2.55
N PRO A 67 15.36 5.82 1.83
CA PRO A 67 14.03 6.26 2.24
C PRO A 67 13.02 5.09 2.35
N PRO A 68 12.21 5.03 3.43
CA PRO A 68 11.21 3.98 3.66
C PRO A 68 10.23 3.75 2.50
N SER A 69 9.95 4.79 1.72
CA SER A 69 9.07 4.72 0.55
C SER A 69 9.50 3.68 -0.47
N LYS A 70 10.81 3.40 -0.59
CA LYS A 70 11.30 2.32 -1.47
C LYS A 70 10.85 0.94 -1.01
N LEU A 71 10.98 0.68 0.30
CA LEU A 71 10.53 -0.57 0.91
C LEU A 71 9.01 -0.72 0.80
N LEU A 72 8.27 0.33 1.18
CA LEU A 72 6.80 0.28 1.20
C LEU A 72 6.19 0.12 -0.19
N LYS A 73 6.79 0.69 -1.24
CA LYS A 73 6.34 0.45 -2.62
C LYS A 73 6.37 -1.04 -2.97
N VAL A 74 7.42 -1.76 -2.55
CA VAL A 74 7.54 -3.21 -2.75
C VAL A 74 6.50 -3.96 -1.91
N LEU A 75 6.32 -3.61 -0.63
CA LEU A 75 5.31 -4.23 0.24
C LEU A 75 3.89 -4.06 -0.31
N ILE A 76 3.54 -2.85 -0.77
CA ILE A 76 2.24 -2.56 -1.36
C ILE A 76 2.03 -3.36 -2.65
N GLN A 77 3.03 -3.37 -3.54
CA GLN A 77 2.97 -4.13 -4.80
C GLN A 77 2.77 -5.61 -4.55
N ARG A 78 3.50 -6.19 -3.57
CA ARG A 78 3.38 -7.61 -3.21
C ARG A 78 2.06 -7.93 -2.53
N SER A 79 1.60 -7.10 -1.60
CA SER A 79 0.33 -7.31 -0.90
C SER A 79 -0.87 -7.36 -1.83
N GLY A 80 -0.80 -6.60 -2.93
CA GLY A 80 -1.94 -6.41 -3.80
C GLY A 80 -3.13 -5.70 -3.14
N CYS A 81 -2.99 -5.12 -1.94
CA CYS A 81 -4.10 -4.47 -1.25
C CYS A 81 -4.44 -3.07 -1.79
N PHE A 82 -3.49 -2.37 -2.39
CA PHE A 82 -3.73 -1.08 -3.02
C PHE A 82 -3.30 -1.06 -4.49
N ASN A 83 -3.82 -0.08 -5.24
CA ASN A 83 -3.23 0.34 -6.51
C ASN A 83 -2.16 1.39 -6.20
N LEU A 84 -0.90 1.11 -6.50
CA LEU A 84 0.18 2.05 -6.27
C LEU A 84 0.28 3.05 -7.42
N VAL A 85 0.29 4.35 -7.11
CA VAL A 85 0.64 5.42 -8.06
C VAL A 85 1.96 6.05 -7.65
N ASP A 86 2.85 6.25 -8.62
CA ASP A 86 4.13 6.91 -8.38
C ASP A 86 3.97 8.43 -8.54
N ARG A 87 4.32 9.17 -7.47
CA ARG A 87 4.37 10.64 -7.44
C ARG A 87 5.80 11.19 -7.46
N GLY A 88 6.80 10.30 -7.48
CA GLY A 88 8.20 10.66 -7.54
C GLY A 88 8.77 10.47 -8.95
N THR A 89 9.67 9.51 -9.10
CA THR A 89 10.39 9.23 -10.35
C THR A 89 9.47 8.91 -11.51
N GLY A 90 8.44 8.08 -11.29
CA GLY A 90 7.51 7.69 -12.35
C GLY A 90 6.67 8.84 -12.88
N LEU A 91 6.23 9.75 -12.01
CA LEU A 91 5.50 10.96 -12.44
C LEU A 91 6.39 11.87 -13.28
N ARG A 92 7.62 12.15 -12.81
CA ARG A 92 8.59 12.98 -13.55
C ARG A 92 8.92 12.41 -14.92
N ALA A 93 9.10 11.09 -15.02
CA ALA A 93 9.29 10.43 -16.32
C ALA A 93 8.04 10.59 -17.21
N ALA A 94 6.84 10.43 -16.66
CA ALA A 94 5.59 10.58 -17.39
C ALA A 94 5.31 12.05 -17.81
N GLU A 95 5.78 13.03 -17.05
CA GLU A 95 5.78 14.45 -17.42
C GLU A 95 6.74 14.72 -18.58
N GLN A 96 7.95 14.13 -18.52
CA GLN A 96 8.94 14.25 -19.59
C GLN A 96 8.41 13.71 -20.93
N GLU A 97 7.78 12.53 -20.94
CA GLU A 97 7.19 11.95 -22.16
C GLU A 97 6.07 12.82 -22.75
N ARG A 98 5.27 13.45 -21.89
CA ARG A 98 4.23 14.41 -22.33
C ARG A 98 4.85 15.68 -22.91
N ASN A 99 5.91 16.18 -22.31
CA ASN A 99 6.65 17.34 -22.81
C ASN A 99 7.32 17.04 -24.16
N ILE A 100 7.86 15.83 -24.34
CA ILE A 100 8.37 15.35 -25.63
C ILE A 100 7.25 15.37 -26.67
N GLY A 101 6.05 14.91 -26.33
CA GLY A 101 4.89 14.97 -27.23
C GLY A 101 4.48 16.38 -27.65
N ASN A 102 4.68 17.37 -26.79
CA ASN A 102 4.39 18.77 -27.11
C ASN A 102 5.46 19.44 -28.00
N GLY A 103 6.71 18.96 -27.97
CA GLY A 103 7.83 19.58 -28.69
C GLY A 103 8.31 18.81 -29.91
N LEU A 104 8.56 17.50 -29.77
CA LEU A 104 9.15 16.64 -30.80
C LEU A 104 8.11 15.76 -31.50
N GLY A 105 6.92 15.62 -30.92
CA GLY A 105 5.85 14.73 -31.38
C GLY A 105 6.09 13.27 -30.99
N LEU A 106 4.99 12.53 -30.79
CA LEU A 106 5.01 11.09 -30.50
C LEU A 106 4.59 10.29 -31.72
N GLN A 107 5.00 9.01 -31.76
CA GLN A 107 4.52 8.09 -32.80
C GLN A 107 2.99 7.99 -32.80
N ARG A 108 2.42 7.79 -33.99
CA ARG A 108 0.98 7.56 -34.15
C ARG A 108 0.53 6.40 -33.26
N GLY A 109 -0.49 6.61 -32.45
CA GLY A 109 -1.00 5.61 -31.51
C GLY A 109 -0.31 5.57 -30.14
N ALA A 110 0.59 6.52 -29.83
CA ALA A 110 1.21 6.61 -28.51
C ALA A 110 0.20 6.83 -27.37
N ASN A 111 -0.99 7.38 -27.67
CA ASN A 111 -2.08 7.56 -26.71
C ASN A 111 -1.65 8.27 -25.42
N VAL A 112 -0.74 9.25 -25.52
CA VAL A 112 -0.33 10.10 -24.39
C VAL A 112 -1.02 11.45 -24.52
N GLY A 113 -1.73 11.87 -23.47
CA GLY A 113 -2.48 13.12 -23.46
C GLY A 113 -2.98 13.52 -22.08
N VAL A 114 -3.80 14.58 -22.07
CA VAL A 114 -4.46 15.11 -20.87
C VAL A 114 -5.52 14.14 -20.33
N GLY A 115 -5.76 14.16 -19.01
CA GLY A 115 -6.81 13.35 -18.38
C GLY A 115 -6.44 11.88 -18.09
N GLN A 116 -5.19 11.47 -18.32
CA GLN A 116 -4.75 10.07 -18.20
C GLN A 116 -4.01 9.75 -16.89
N ILE A 117 -3.71 10.75 -16.06
CA ILE A 117 -3.00 10.54 -14.79
C ILE A 117 -4.00 10.06 -13.75
N LYS A 118 -3.76 8.86 -13.20
CA LYS A 118 -4.58 8.31 -12.12
C LYS A 118 -4.37 9.10 -10.83
N ALA A 119 -5.45 9.55 -10.20
CA ALA A 119 -5.43 10.20 -8.89
C ALA A 119 -5.12 9.17 -7.77
N ALA A 120 -4.50 9.63 -6.69
CA ALA A 120 -4.37 8.84 -5.47
C ALA A 120 -5.59 9.14 -4.59
N ASP A 121 -6.17 8.11 -3.99
CA ASP A 121 -7.22 8.25 -2.98
C ASP A 121 -6.58 8.55 -1.62
N TYR A 122 -5.43 7.94 -1.35
CA TYR A 122 -4.68 8.09 -0.11
C TYR A 122 -3.20 8.39 -0.34
N VAL A 123 -2.58 9.03 0.65
CA VAL A 123 -1.13 9.12 0.81
C VAL A 123 -0.74 8.29 2.03
N LEU A 124 0.11 7.30 1.83
CA LEU A 124 0.74 6.55 2.92
C LEU A 124 2.06 7.24 3.26
N VAL A 125 2.14 7.86 4.44
CA VAL A 125 3.35 8.50 4.95
C VAL A 125 4.03 7.54 5.92
N ALA A 126 5.35 7.46 5.81
CA ALA A 126 6.16 6.50 6.56
C ALA A 126 7.24 7.18 7.38
N GLU A 127 7.21 6.94 8.69
CA GLU A 127 8.13 7.53 9.65
C GLU A 127 8.87 6.46 10.45
N VAL A 128 10.13 6.75 10.77
CA VAL A 128 10.95 5.93 11.66
C VAL A 128 11.24 6.78 12.90
N GLN A 129 10.53 6.53 14.00
CA GLN A 129 10.58 7.39 15.19
C GLN A 129 11.77 7.09 16.10
N ALA A 130 12.12 5.82 16.27
CA ALA A 130 13.26 5.43 17.08
C ALA A 130 13.84 4.14 16.54
N ALA A 131 15.06 4.21 16.04
CA ALA A 131 15.92 3.04 15.94
C ALA A 131 17.08 3.33 16.91
N ASN A 132 17.28 2.50 17.92
CA ASN A 132 18.34 2.73 18.91
C ASN A 132 19.35 1.58 18.86
N ARG A 133 20.65 1.92 18.71
CA ARG A 133 21.73 0.91 18.75
C ARG A 133 22.07 0.44 20.16
N ASN A 134 21.55 1.13 21.18
CA ASN A 134 21.85 0.94 22.59
C ASN A 134 20.59 0.90 23.47
N ALA A 135 19.56 0.11 23.14
CA ALA A 135 18.51 -0.19 24.12
C ALA A 135 19.05 -1.22 25.14
N SER A 136 20.04 -0.82 25.92
CA SER A 136 20.50 -1.52 27.12
C SER A 136 20.53 -0.51 28.25
N GLY A 137 19.43 -0.46 29.00
CA GLY A 137 19.31 0.26 30.27
C GLY A 137 18.26 -0.48 31.10
N SER A 138 18.70 -1.41 31.94
CA SER A 138 18.90 -1.19 33.38
C SER A 138 17.59 -1.05 34.15
N SER A 139 17.04 -2.19 34.58
CA SER A 139 16.37 -2.39 35.87
C SER A 139 15.63 -3.74 35.88
N VAL A 140 15.62 -4.42 37.03
CA VAL A 140 14.90 -5.68 37.31
C VAL A 140 15.57 -6.96 36.79
N GLY A 141 16.78 -7.24 37.27
CA GLY A 141 17.38 -8.59 37.16
C GLY A 141 18.68 -8.78 37.95
N GLY A 142 19.43 -7.70 38.18
CA GLY A 142 20.73 -7.76 38.88
C GLY A 142 20.69 -7.66 40.41
N LEU A 143 19.52 -7.50 41.03
CA LEU A 143 19.42 -7.22 42.48
C LEU A 143 18.73 -8.31 43.31
N VAL A 144 18.48 -9.49 42.71
CA VAL A 144 17.98 -10.68 43.45
C VAL A 144 19.06 -11.77 43.60
N GLY A 145 20.23 -11.62 42.95
CA GLY A 145 21.34 -12.58 43.07
C GLY A 145 22.26 -12.39 44.28
N GLY A 146 22.06 -11.34 45.10
CA GLY A 146 22.98 -10.97 46.18
C GLY A 146 22.65 -11.51 47.57
N LEU A 147 21.50 -12.18 47.76
CA LEU A 147 21.00 -12.56 49.10
C LEU A 147 20.72 -14.06 49.27
N VAL A 148 21.38 -14.92 48.48
CA VAL A 148 21.39 -16.37 48.74
C VAL A 148 22.83 -16.84 48.65
N GLY A 149 23.44 -16.98 49.83
CA GLY A 149 24.80 -17.49 49.99
C GLY A 149 24.94 -18.90 49.42
N GLY A 150 25.86 -19.08 48.48
CA GLY A 150 26.23 -20.39 47.94
C GLY A 150 27.29 -20.25 46.87
N ARG A 151 28.38 -21.01 46.99
CA ARG A 151 29.60 -20.95 46.15
C ARG A 151 29.40 -21.44 44.69
N PHE A 152 28.17 -21.35 44.17
CA PHE A 152 27.76 -21.80 42.84
C PHE A 152 27.02 -20.73 42.01
N GLY A 153 26.92 -19.49 42.48
CA GLY A 153 26.12 -18.43 41.83
C GLY A 153 26.78 -17.61 40.71
N ALA A 154 27.90 -18.05 40.12
CA ALA A 154 28.69 -17.24 39.17
C ALA A 154 28.74 -17.79 37.73
N LEU A 155 27.68 -18.42 37.26
CA LEU A 155 27.57 -18.92 35.87
C LEU A 155 26.34 -18.39 35.11
N ALA A 156 25.75 -17.27 35.55
CA ALA A 156 24.86 -16.50 34.68
C ALA A 156 25.71 -15.51 33.87
N GLY A 157 26.48 -16.07 32.93
CA GLY A 157 27.27 -15.32 31.97
C GLY A 157 26.41 -14.31 31.21
N GLY A 158 26.91 -13.08 31.11
CA GLY A 158 26.24 -11.98 30.44
C GLY A 158 25.85 -12.32 29.01
N ILE A 159 24.54 -12.37 28.76
CA ILE A 159 24.02 -12.19 27.42
C ILE A 159 23.96 -10.68 27.21
N ASN A 160 25.02 -10.10 26.66
CA ASN A 160 25.01 -8.76 26.08
C ASN A 160 24.16 -8.80 24.79
N SER A 161 22.88 -9.11 24.92
CA SER A 161 21.90 -8.94 23.86
C SER A 161 21.70 -7.44 23.69
N ARG A 162 22.42 -6.84 22.74
CA ARG A 162 22.10 -5.50 22.24
C ARG A 162 20.66 -5.56 21.73
N LYS A 163 19.70 -5.13 22.55
CA LYS A 163 18.31 -4.99 22.12
C LYS A 163 18.34 -3.82 21.15
N MET A 164 18.26 -4.15 19.87
CA MET A 164 18.03 -3.17 18.82
C MET A 164 16.51 -3.15 18.68
N GLU A 165 15.91 -1.98 18.89
CA GLU A 165 14.48 -1.76 18.78
C GLU A 165 14.25 -0.76 17.65
N ALA A 166 13.25 -1.02 16.80
CA ALA A 166 12.77 -0.05 15.83
C ALA A 166 11.27 0.20 16.07
N ASN A 167 10.91 1.47 16.19
CA ASN A 167 9.53 1.94 16.15
C ASN A 167 9.29 2.67 14.83
N THR A 168 8.32 2.19 14.05
CA THR A 168 7.90 2.77 12.79
C THR A 168 6.44 3.17 12.85
N VAL A 169 6.10 4.30 12.26
CA VAL A 169 4.71 4.77 12.16
C VAL A 169 4.31 4.89 10.70
N LEU A 170 3.14 4.37 10.38
CA LEU A 170 2.49 4.53 9.10
C LEU A 170 1.21 5.32 9.29
N SER A 171 1.04 6.42 8.55
CA SER A 171 -0.19 7.19 8.53
C SER A 171 -0.79 7.18 7.13
N LEU A 172 -2.09 6.90 7.04
CA LEU A 172 -2.85 6.90 5.81
C LEU A 172 -3.74 8.13 5.78
N THR A 173 -3.46 9.06 4.86
CA THR A 173 -4.18 10.33 4.75
C THR A 173 -5.02 10.36 3.48
N ASN A 174 -6.30 10.74 3.59
CA ASN A 174 -7.20 10.91 2.46
C ASN A 174 -6.83 12.19 1.69
N VAL A 175 -6.55 12.07 0.39
CA VAL A 175 -6.11 13.20 -0.45
C VAL A 175 -7.22 14.24 -0.63
N ARG A 176 -8.48 13.84 -0.56
CA ARG A 176 -9.63 14.72 -0.82
C ARG A 176 -9.99 15.57 0.40
N THR A 177 -9.82 15.03 1.60
CA THR A 177 -10.20 15.70 2.85
C THR A 177 -9.01 16.11 3.71
N THR A 178 -7.80 15.70 3.35
CA THR A 178 -6.56 15.85 4.16
C THR A 178 -6.65 15.23 5.55
N GLU A 179 -7.61 14.34 5.77
CA GLU A 179 -7.84 13.67 7.04
C GLU A 179 -6.96 12.41 7.14
N THR A 180 -6.26 12.24 8.26
CA THR A 180 -5.57 10.99 8.58
C THR A 180 -6.59 9.96 9.02
N VAL A 181 -6.85 9.00 8.14
CA VAL A 181 -7.90 8.00 8.26
C VAL A 181 -7.50 6.87 9.19
N GLN A 182 -6.22 6.48 9.16
CA GLN A 182 -5.68 5.41 9.99
C GLN A 182 -4.20 5.67 10.28
N THR A 183 -3.78 5.40 11.51
CA THR A 183 -2.37 5.34 11.90
C THR A 183 -2.06 3.96 12.46
N ALA A 184 -0.98 3.34 12.01
CA ALA A 184 -0.52 2.06 12.51
C ALA A 184 0.94 2.14 12.91
N GLU A 185 1.24 1.60 14.09
CA GLU A 185 2.60 1.53 14.62
C GLU A 185 3.12 0.10 14.50
N GLY A 186 4.43 0.00 14.29
CA GLY A 186 5.14 -1.25 14.14
C GLY A 186 6.31 -1.29 15.11
N TYR A 187 6.44 -2.41 15.81
CA TYR A 187 7.45 -2.62 16.84
C TYR A 187 8.19 -3.92 16.58
N ALA A 188 9.50 -3.83 16.33
CA ALA A 188 10.35 -5.00 16.16
C ALA A 188 11.61 -4.90 17.02
N VAL A 189 12.04 -6.05 17.56
CA VAL A 189 13.24 -6.18 18.39
C VAL A 189 14.14 -7.27 17.84
N LYS A 190 15.47 -7.18 18.02
CA LYS A 190 16.43 -8.18 17.51
C LYS A 190 16.10 -9.64 17.86
N ASN A 191 15.47 -9.91 19.01
CA ASN A 191 15.06 -11.26 19.42
C ASN A 191 13.88 -11.84 18.60
N SER A 192 13.17 -11.04 17.79
CA SER A 192 12.17 -11.58 16.86
C SER A 192 12.81 -12.16 15.60
N LEU A 193 14.05 -11.77 15.27
CA LEU A 193 14.80 -12.35 14.16
C LEU A 193 15.14 -13.83 14.42
N SER A 194 15.21 -14.27 15.68
CA SER A 194 15.46 -15.68 16.01
C SER A 194 14.26 -16.61 15.80
N PHE A 195 13.05 -16.07 15.61
CA PHE A 195 11.87 -16.90 15.27
C PHE A 195 11.80 -17.24 13.76
N GLY A 196 12.62 -16.57 12.92
CA GLY A 196 12.81 -16.91 11.50
C GLY A 196 14.21 -17.45 11.16
N ALA A 197 15.12 -17.51 12.13
CA ALA A 197 16.52 -17.93 11.95
C ALA A 197 16.75 -19.43 12.21
N GLY A 198 15.70 -20.23 12.30
CA GLY A 198 15.74 -21.69 12.21
C GLY A 198 15.43 -22.14 10.78
N GLY A 199 16.36 -21.92 9.83
CA GLY A 199 16.29 -22.53 8.50
C GLY A 199 15.42 -21.82 7.45
N GLY A 200 15.88 -20.67 6.94
CA GLY A 200 15.72 -20.29 5.52
C GLY A 200 14.32 -20.01 4.96
N SER A 201 13.30 -19.72 5.77
CA SER A 201 11.91 -19.61 5.29
C SER A 201 11.12 -18.39 5.78
N GLY A 202 11.77 -17.24 6.00
CA GLY A 202 11.08 -15.97 6.31
C GLY A 202 11.59 -14.80 5.49
N PHE A 203 11.02 -13.61 5.66
CA PHE A 203 11.32 -12.37 4.94
C PHE A 203 12.82 -12.15 4.65
N PHE A 204 13.71 -12.42 5.62
CA PHE A 204 15.17 -12.23 5.51
C PHE A 204 15.97 -13.49 5.13
N GLY A 205 15.33 -14.65 5.00
CA GLY A 205 15.94 -15.94 4.68
C GLY A 205 16.09 -16.21 3.18
N GLY A 206 15.56 -15.33 2.31
CA GLY A 206 15.78 -15.35 0.86
C GLY A 206 14.60 -14.88 0.01
N GLY A 207 13.57 -14.28 0.59
CA GLY A 207 12.25 -14.20 -0.05
C GLY A 207 11.80 -12.86 -0.61
N ILE A 208 12.41 -11.78 -0.17
CA ILE A 208 12.23 -10.49 -0.82
C ILE A 208 13.53 -10.24 -1.57
N GLY A 209 13.44 -10.22 -2.90
CA GLY A 209 14.57 -9.78 -3.72
C GLY A 209 15.03 -8.43 -3.21
N ALA A 210 16.35 -8.27 -3.05
CA ALA A 210 16.97 -7.13 -2.39
C ALA A 210 16.26 -5.80 -2.70
N VAL A 211 15.52 -5.27 -1.73
CA VAL A 211 14.95 -3.91 -1.75
C VAL A 211 16.10 -2.89 -1.81
N GLY A 212 17.31 -3.31 -1.41
CA GLY A 212 18.51 -2.50 -1.45
C GLY A 212 18.46 -1.41 -0.37
N GLY A 213 19.46 -0.54 -0.32
CA GLY A 213 19.43 0.58 0.61
C GLY A 213 19.50 0.20 2.10
N GLY A 214 20.13 -0.93 2.44
CA GLY A 214 20.43 -1.32 3.82
C GLY A 214 19.33 -2.11 4.55
N TYR A 215 18.13 -2.22 3.99
CA TYR A 215 16.98 -2.91 4.59
C TYR A 215 17.16 -4.43 4.71
N ASP A 216 17.80 -5.07 3.74
CA ASP A 216 18.02 -6.52 3.76
C ASP A 216 19.40 -6.91 4.30
N ASN A 217 20.32 -5.94 4.36
CA ASN A 217 21.75 -6.17 4.57
C ASN A 217 22.24 -5.86 5.99
N THR A 218 21.45 -5.14 6.80
CA THR A 218 21.86 -4.70 8.15
C THR A 218 20.88 -5.20 9.21
N ASP A 219 21.36 -5.57 10.40
CA ASP A 219 20.49 -5.97 11.52
C ASP A 219 19.39 -4.94 11.80
N ILE A 220 19.74 -3.65 11.73
CA ILE A 220 18.77 -2.58 11.95
C ILE A 220 17.77 -2.45 10.79
N GLY A 221 18.22 -2.58 9.55
CA GLY A 221 17.36 -2.58 8.38
C GLY A 221 16.34 -3.71 8.40
N LYS A 222 16.76 -4.90 8.89
CA LYS A 222 15.86 -6.05 9.05
C LYS A 222 14.79 -5.78 10.10
N ILE A 223 15.17 -5.21 11.24
CA ILE A 223 14.23 -4.88 12.32
C ILE A 223 13.26 -3.78 11.87
N VAL A 224 13.75 -2.71 11.25
CA VAL A 224 12.91 -1.64 10.68
C VAL A 224 11.94 -2.20 9.64
N THR A 225 12.40 -3.13 8.80
CA THR A 225 11.54 -3.76 7.80
C THR A 225 10.42 -4.58 8.45
N MET A 226 10.71 -5.36 9.49
CA MET A 226 9.66 -6.09 10.23
C MET A 226 8.66 -5.16 10.89
N ALA A 227 9.13 -4.05 11.47
CA ALA A 227 8.25 -3.05 12.05
C ALA A 227 7.30 -2.49 10.99
N PHE A 228 7.79 -2.15 9.79
CA PHE A 228 6.94 -1.70 8.69
C PHE A 228 5.97 -2.75 8.19
N ILE A 229 6.37 -4.03 8.09
CA ILE A 229 5.45 -5.12 7.73
C ILE A 229 4.34 -5.23 8.76
N GLN A 230 4.67 -5.22 10.05
CA GLN A 230 3.67 -5.30 11.11
C GLN A 230 2.70 -4.11 11.07
N ALA A 231 3.22 -2.89 10.95
CA ALA A 231 2.41 -1.67 10.84
C ALA A 231 1.49 -1.74 9.61
N TYR A 232 2.03 -2.16 8.46
CA TYR A 232 1.29 -2.27 7.22
C TYR A 232 0.21 -3.35 7.29
N SER A 233 0.52 -4.52 7.84
CA SER A 233 -0.44 -5.60 8.09
C SER A 233 -1.59 -5.15 8.96
N LYS A 234 -1.30 -4.50 10.10
CA LYS A 234 -2.32 -3.96 10.99
C LYS A 234 -3.23 -2.97 10.25
N MET A 235 -2.64 -2.01 9.54
CA MET A 235 -3.37 -1.02 8.77
C MET A 235 -4.29 -1.65 7.71
N VAL A 236 -3.76 -2.59 6.93
CA VAL A 236 -4.51 -3.29 5.89
C VAL A 236 -5.66 -4.11 6.47
N THR A 237 -5.42 -4.81 7.59
CA THR A 237 -6.47 -5.56 8.28
C THR A 237 -7.58 -4.63 8.76
N ASP A 238 -7.23 -3.52 9.43
CA ASP A 238 -8.22 -2.57 9.95
C ASP A 238 -9.06 -1.95 8.82
N LEU A 239 -8.42 -1.56 7.71
CA LEU A 239 -9.09 -1.02 6.52
C LEU A 239 -9.89 -2.08 5.76
N GLY A 240 -9.46 -3.34 5.79
CA GLY A 240 -10.17 -4.47 5.18
C GLY A 240 -11.55 -4.70 5.80
N LEU A 241 -11.71 -4.36 7.08
CA LEU A 241 -12.98 -4.43 7.81
C LEU A 241 -13.95 -3.30 7.40
N LEU A 242 -13.47 -2.24 6.75
CA LEU A 242 -14.32 -1.12 6.33
C LEU A 242 -15.04 -1.42 5.02
N GLN A 243 -16.34 -1.12 4.99
CA GLN A 243 -17.14 -1.21 3.77
C GLN A 243 -16.80 -0.06 2.80
N PRO A 244 -16.71 -0.33 1.49
CA PRO A 244 -16.53 0.73 0.49
C PRO A 244 -17.62 1.79 0.60
N GLY A 245 -17.25 3.07 0.62
CA GLY A 245 -18.20 4.18 0.74
C GLY A 245 -18.68 4.48 2.17
N SER A 246 -18.15 3.78 3.18
CA SER A 246 -18.34 4.22 4.58
C SER A 246 -17.64 5.56 4.83
N ALA A 247 -18.11 6.33 5.81
CA ALA A 247 -17.63 7.69 6.09
C ALA A 247 -16.10 7.79 6.28
N ALA A 248 -15.46 6.71 6.70
CA ALA A 248 -14.01 6.60 6.87
C ALA A 248 -13.26 6.17 5.58
N THR A 249 -13.89 6.19 4.41
CA THR A 249 -13.24 5.83 3.13
C THR A 249 -13.14 7.04 2.22
N ALA A 250 -12.13 7.04 1.33
CA ALA A 250 -11.93 8.12 0.38
C ALA A 250 -13.12 8.30 -0.57
N GLU A 251 -13.90 7.25 -0.81
CA GLU A 251 -15.14 7.27 -1.59
C GLU A 251 -16.25 8.12 -0.93
N ALA A 252 -16.21 8.32 0.38
CA ALA A 252 -17.16 9.16 1.10
C ALA A 252 -16.81 10.66 1.07
N ALA A 253 -15.67 11.03 0.47
CA ALA A 253 -15.28 12.42 0.35
C ALA A 253 -16.31 13.24 -0.46
N PRO A 254 -16.54 14.52 -0.11
CA PRO A 254 -17.52 15.36 -0.77
C PRO A 254 -17.25 15.49 -2.27
N THR A 255 -18.33 15.62 -3.05
CA THR A 255 -18.24 15.76 -4.50
C THR A 255 -17.59 17.10 -4.87
N LYS A 256 -16.92 17.14 -6.02
CA LYS A 256 -16.31 18.38 -6.53
C LYS A 256 -17.38 19.46 -6.69
N THR A 257 -17.01 20.69 -6.35
CA THR A 257 -17.84 21.86 -6.61
C THR A 257 -17.92 22.16 -8.10
N PHE A 258 -19.01 22.78 -8.50
CA PHE A 258 -19.22 23.28 -9.85
C PHE A 258 -19.51 24.77 -9.80
N THR A 259 -19.28 25.45 -10.92
CA THR A 259 -19.69 26.84 -11.13
C THR A 259 -20.72 26.92 -12.23
N ALA A 260 -21.71 27.80 -12.06
CA ALA A 260 -22.67 28.12 -13.12
C ALA A 260 -21.99 28.89 -14.26
N ILE A 261 -21.98 28.35 -15.48
CA ILE A 261 -21.38 29.00 -16.67
C ILE A 261 -22.30 30.05 -17.33
N GLY A 262 -23.46 30.30 -16.72
CA GLY A 262 -24.45 31.28 -17.13
C GLY A 262 -25.58 31.32 -16.10
N PRO A 263 -26.54 32.25 -16.24
CA PRO A 263 -27.71 32.27 -15.39
C PRO A 263 -28.46 30.92 -15.44
N VAL A 264 -28.65 30.28 -14.29
CA VAL A 264 -29.34 28.99 -14.17
C VAL A 264 -30.45 29.06 -13.14
N ALA A 265 -31.65 28.66 -13.53
CA ALA A 265 -32.77 28.56 -12.61
C ALA A 265 -32.59 27.34 -11.70
N MET A 266 -32.73 27.55 -10.40
CA MET A 266 -32.75 26.52 -9.37
C MET A 266 -34.19 26.23 -9.00
N HIS A 267 -34.58 24.97 -9.11
CA HIS A 267 -35.96 24.51 -8.95
C HIS A 267 -36.14 23.71 -7.66
N LYS A 268 -37.37 23.64 -7.15
CA LYS A 268 -37.69 22.82 -5.95
C LYS A 268 -37.60 21.32 -6.21
N THR A 269 -37.89 20.88 -7.43
CA THR A 269 -37.81 19.49 -7.87
C THR A 269 -37.28 19.44 -9.30
N ALA A 270 -36.77 18.28 -9.72
CA ALA A 270 -36.32 18.06 -11.08
C ALA A 270 -37.45 18.28 -12.11
N ALA A 271 -37.16 19.02 -13.19
CA ALA A 271 -37.98 19.25 -14.40
C ALA A 271 -39.34 19.95 -14.23
N ALA A 272 -40.09 19.70 -13.16
CA ALA A 272 -41.47 20.18 -12.97
C ALA A 272 -41.65 21.08 -11.72
N GLY A 273 -40.57 21.35 -10.98
CA GLY A 273 -40.63 22.18 -9.78
C GLY A 273 -40.67 23.67 -10.08
N GLY A 274 -41.35 24.45 -9.25
CA GLY A 274 -41.27 25.91 -9.28
C GLY A 274 -39.83 26.39 -9.09
N VAL A 275 -39.46 27.49 -9.76
CA VAL A 275 -38.16 28.15 -9.60
C VAL A 275 -38.09 28.77 -8.21
N ILE A 276 -37.08 28.37 -7.43
CA ILE A 276 -36.77 28.96 -6.12
C ILE A 276 -36.00 30.25 -6.32
N ARG A 277 -34.96 30.21 -7.16
CA ARG A 277 -34.10 31.37 -7.47
C ARG A 277 -33.32 31.14 -8.77
N THR A 278 -32.75 32.20 -9.31
CA THR A 278 -31.78 32.11 -10.42
C THR A 278 -30.38 32.34 -9.86
N LEU A 279 -29.47 31.41 -10.13
CA LEU A 279 -28.06 31.54 -9.81
C LEU A 279 -27.37 32.32 -10.92
N PRO A 280 -26.58 33.36 -10.61
CA PRO A 280 -25.81 34.11 -11.60
C PRO A 280 -24.67 33.26 -12.17
N SER A 281 -24.11 33.69 -13.30
CA SER A 281 -22.86 33.10 -13.81
C SER A 281 -21.74 33.30 -12.78
N GLY A 282 -20.92 32.28 -12.57
CA GLY A 282 -19.86 32.24 -11.56
C GLY A 282 -20.31 31.74 -10.19
N ALA A 283 -21.62 31.56 -9.95
CA ALA A 283 -22.11 31.02 -8.68
C ALA A 283 -21.57 29.61 -8.43
N MET A 284 -20.95 29.38 -7.28
CA MET A 284 -20.50 28.07 -6.84
C MET A 284 -21.67 27.23 -6.32
N VAL A 285 -21.67 25.96 -6.68
CA VAL A 285 -22.68 24.99 -6.27
C VAL A 285 -22.03 23.67 -5.84
N TYR A 286 -22.65 23.03 -4.86
CA TYR A 286 -22.18 21.82 -4.21
C TYR A 286 -23.15 20.68 -4.51
N PRO A 287 -22.82 19.72 -5.39
CA PRO A 287 -23.73 18.61 -5.69
C PRO A 287 -23.98 17.72 -4.47
N THR A 288 -25.25 17.41 -4.19
CA THR A 288 -25.64 16.52 -3.08
C THR A 288 -25.52 15.04 -3.44
N GLY A 289 -25.31 14.75 -4.73
CA GLY A 289 -25.25 13.40 -5.29
C GLY A 289 -26.57 12.91 -5.90
N LYS A 290 -27.72 13.54 -5.61
CA LYS A 290 -28.99 13.16 -6.24
C LYS A 290 -29.09 13.68 -7.68
N LYS A 291 -29.50 12.81 -8.59
CA LYS A 291 -29.62 13.12 -10.02
C LYS A 291 -30.93 12.56 -10.58
N ASN A 292 -31.56 13.32 -11.46
CA ASN A 292 -32.74 12.94 -12.23
C ASN A 292 -32.52 13.38 -13.68
N GLY A 293 -31.92 12.50 -14.47
CA GLY A 293 -31.47 12.82 -15.82
C GLY A 293 -30.47 13.98 -15.82
N LEU A 294 -30.80 15.07 -16.52
CA LEU A 294 -30.00 16.28 -16.61
C LEU A 294 -30.12 17.20 -15.37
N TRP A 295 -31.06 16.90 -14.47
CA TRP A 295 -31.28 17.68 -13.27
C TRP A 295 -30.46 17.14 -12.11
N TRP A 296 -29.61 17.97 -11.54
CA TRP A 296 -28.78 17.62 -10.38
C TRP A 296 -29.27 18.43 -9.18
N GLU A 297 -29.41 17.76 -8.04
CA GLU A 297 -29.64 18.43 -6.77
C GLU A 297 -28.30 19.01 -6.28
N ILE A 298 -28.31 20.31 -5.99
CA ILE A 298 -27.17 21.07 -5.52
C ILE A 298 -27.56 21.87 -4.28
N ALA A 299 -26.56 22.21 -3.47
CA ALA A 299 -26.64 23.30 -2.51
C ALA A 299 -25.89 24.53 -3.06
N ASP A 300 -26.39 25.74 -2.80
CA ASP A 300 -25.65 26.97 -3.05
C ASP A 300 -24.79 27.38 -1.82
N GLU A 301 -24.04 28.47 -1.93
CA GLU A 301 -23.18 28.99 -0.85
C GLU A 301 -23.95 29.42 0.42
N ASN A 302 -25.28 29.51 0.36
CA ASN A 302 -26.14 29.86 1.49
C ASN A 302 -26.96 28.64 1.96
N ASP A 303 -26.48 27.42 1.68
CA ASP A 303 -27.11 26.15 2.03
C ASP A 303 -28.53 25.94 1.47
N ASN A 304 -28.93 26.69 0.44
CA ASN A 304 -30.22 26.45 -0.21
C ASN A 304 -30.10 25.26 -1.16
N VAL A 305 -30.91 24.24 -0.93
CA VAL A 305 -30.93 23.03 -1.75
C VAL A 305 -31.98 23.14 -2.85
N GLY A 306 -31.58 22.83 -4.08
CA GLY A 306 -32.49 22.80 -5.21
C GLY A 306 -31.90 22.06 -6.42
N TRP A 307 -32.69 21.99 -7.48
CA TRP A 307 -32.38 21.24 -8.69
C TRP A 307 -32.02 22.19 -9.83
N VAL A 308 -30.88 21.95 -10.46
CA VAL A 308 -30.38 22.75 -11.60
C VAL A 308 -30.07 21.85 -12.78
N LEU A 309 -30.09 22.41 -13.99
CA LEU A 309 -29.65 21.71 -15.19
C LEU A 309 -28.11 21.63 -15.22
N ASN A 310 -27.58 20.41 -15.29
CA ASN A 310 -26.14 20.16 -15.32
C ASN A 310 -25.43 20.75 -16.56
N THR A 311 -26.16 20.96 -17.66
CA THR A 311 -25.65 21.57 -18.90
C THR A 311 -25.25 23.04 -18.72
N LYS A 312 -25.62 23.65 -17.60
CA LYS A 312 -25.24 25.02 -17.22
C LYS A 312 -24.19 25.05 -16.10
N LEU A 313 -23.58 23.91 -15.78
CA LEU A 313 -22.54 23.78 -14.78
C LEU A 313 -21.23 23.35 -15.44
N ALA A 314 -20.12 23.92 -14.99
CA ALA A 314 -18.78 23.44 -15.27
C ALA A 314 -18.05 23.12 -13.97
N PRO A 315 -17.12 22.14 -13.94
CA PRO A 315 -16.28 21.91 -12.78
C PRO A 315 -15.57 23.21 -12.37
N THR A 316 -15.61 23.55 -11.09
CA THR A 316 -14.82 24.67 -10.57
C THR A 316 -13.33 24.35 -10.80
N GLN A 317 -12.60 25.28 -11.41
CA GLN A 317 -11.14 25.19 -11.62
C GLN A 317 -10.40 25.53 -10.33
#